data_AF-A0A7U9SGS3-F1
#
_entry.id   AF-A0A7U9SGS3-F1
#
_cell.length_a   1.000
_cell.length_b   1.000
_cell.length_c   1.000
_cell.angle_alpha   90.00
_cell.angle_beta   90.00
_cell.angle_gamma   90.00
#
_symmetry.space_group_name_H-M   'P 1'
#
loop_
_entity.id
_entity.type
_entity.pdbx_description
1 polymer ?
#
loop_
_entity_poly.entity_id
_entity_poly.type
_entity_poly.pdbx_seq_one_letter_code
_entity_poly.pdbx_strand_id
1 'polypeptide(L)'
;MLKKIVLFLLSAIILLSVSGCGNTDRNIHSEKTEKQPEQSAENMEESLETDYADNHSNHESPGLNLSELSIKISSDEKEAVFQLYDTKAAEKLYEQLPLVLDTENFRNAQWMFYPPESLPVTADEAYHDGIKGELSYYEPWGDVFILYEDFYAGDEMHRLGICTSGTEYLESFDGTVTLEKLESSAEDQEEHRMGKQMRIMVDEHEIVFELNDSAAAESLYGQLPFQVEISDYSDDEKIFYPPEGLETSNTPLADAKTGTLAYFAPWGDVVMFYKEFGSYNGLYELGQVISGGEYIESIPKGTYIFEK
;
A
#
# COMPACT_ATOMS: atom_id res chain seq x y z
N MET A 1 -46.48 -37.14 -6.79
CA MET A 1 -46.26 -38.59 -6.97
C MET A 1 -45.09 -38.79 -7.93
N LEU A 2 -44.14 -39.67 -7.54
CA LEU A 2 -43.11 -40.40 -8.32
C LEU A 2 -42.48 -39.70 -9.54
N LYS A 3 -41.23 -39.20 -9.46
CA LYS A 3 -39.93 -39.93 -9.57
C LYS A 3 -39.83 -40.83 -10.81
N LYS A 4 -38.72 -40.66 -11.56
CA LYS A 4 -37.76 -41.68 -12.07
C LYS A 4 -37.02 -41.08 -13.29
N ILE A 5 -35.73 -41.30 -13.60
CA ILE A 5 -34.65 -42.11 -13.03
C ILE A 5 -33.33 -41.62 -13.67
N VAL A 6 -32.27 -41.62 -12.87
CA VAL A 6 -30.85 -41.45 -13.24
C VAL A 6 -30.33 -42.71 -13.94
N LEU A 7 -29.45 -42.59 -14.94
CA LEU A 7 -28.67 -43.73 -15.45
C LEU A 7 -27.18 -43.43 -15.39
N PHE A 8 -26.48 -44.26 -14.63
CA PHE A 8 -25.04 -44.28 -14.37
C PHE A 8 -24.34 -45.24 -15.35
N LEU A 9 -23.14 -44.82 -15.81
CA LEU A 9 -21.90 -45.56 -16.10
C LEU A 9 -21.94 -47.01 -16.58
N LEU A 10 -21.18 -47.29 -17.66
CA LEU A 10 -20.40 -48.53 -17.76
C LEU A 10 -19.13 -48.35 -18.61
N SER A 11 -18.00 -48.54 -17.93
CA SER A 11 -16.65 -48.75 -18.45
C SER A 11 -16.52 -50.11 -19.14
N ALA A 12 -15.69 -50.20 -20.17
CA ALA A 12 -15.21 -51.46 -20.72
C ALA A 12 -13.70 -51.40 -20.93
N ILE A 13 -13.01 -52.12 -20.05
CA ILE A 13 -11.58 -52.47 -20.08
C ILE A 13 -11.39 -53.61 -21.08
N ILE A 14 -10.48 -53.49 -22.05
CA ILE A 14 -9.82 -54.64 -22.68
C ILE A 14 -8.33 -54.33 -22.86
N LEU A 15 -7.53 -54.94 -21.98
CA LEU A 15 -6.10 -55.20 -22.13
C LEU A 15 -5.96 -56.65 -22.56
N LEU A 16 -5.30 -56.91 -23.69
CA LEU A 16 -4.69 -58.21 -23.97
C LEU A 16 -3.29 -57.98 -24.54
N SER A 17 -2.32 -58.48 -23.79
CA SER A 17 -0.89 -58.53 -24.03
C SER A 17 -0.54 -59.60 -25.06
N VAL A 18 0.49 -59.32 -25.87
CA VAL A 18 1.39 -60.35 -26.38
C VAL A 18 2.82 -59.81 -26.34
N SER A 19 3.66 -60.45 -25.53
CA SER A 19 5.10 -60.26 -25.47
C SER A 19 5.79 -60.98 -26.64
N GLY A 20 6.91 -60.45 -27.15
CA GLY A 20 7.80 -61.24 -28.02
C GLY A 20 8.95 -60.49 -28.72
N CYS A 21 10.08 -60.36 -28.00
CA CYS A 21 11.48 -60.44 -28.43
C CYS A 21 12.07 -59.55 -29.58
N GLY A 22 13.17 -58.84 -29.25
CA GLY A 22 14.47 -59.08 -29.91
C GLY A 22 15.10 -57.99 -30.79
N ASN A 23 16.01 -57.20 -30.20
CA ASN A 23 17.31 -56.69 -30.67
C ASN A 23 17.60 -56.19 -32.12
N THR A 24 18.11 -54.94 -32.17
CA THR A 24 19.33 -54.42 -32.86
C THR A 24 19.27 -53.95 -34.34
N ASP A 25 19.62 -52.66 -34.49
CA ASP A 25 20.25 -51.88 -35.59
C ASP A 25 19.75 -51.96 -37.05
N ARG A 26 19.31 -50.80 -37.59
CA ARG A 26 19.95 -50.00 -38.68
C ARG A 26 18.97 -49.07 -39.41
N ASN A 27 19.35 -47.79 -39.47
CA ASN A 27 19.23 -46.77 -40.54
C ASN A 27 18.14 -46.92 -41.66
N ILE A 28 17.27 -45.90 -41.83
CA ILE A 28 16.99 -45.10 -43.06
C ILE A 28 15.67 -44.30 -42.93
N HIS A 29 15.79 -42.98 -43.12
CA HIS A 29 14.89 -41.93 -43.66
C HIS A 29 13.35 -41.84 -43.44
N SER A 30 12.99 -40.60 -43.05
CA SER A 30 11.87 -39.73 -43.43
C SER A 30 10.47 -39.82 -42.77
N GLU A 31 10.11 -38.65 -42.23
CA GLU A 31 8.79 -38.00 -42.08
C GLU A 31 7.82 -38.34 -40.93
N LYS A 32 7.73 -37.34 -40.04
CA LYS A 32 6.57 -36.78 -39.30
C LYS A 32 5.29 -37.62 -39.20
N THR A 33 4.84 -37.86 -37.97
CA THR A 33 3.51 -37.43 -37.45
C THR A 33 3.48 -37.51 -35.91
N GLU A 34 3.22 -36.35 -35.29
CA GLU A 34 2.46 -36.03 -34.07
C GLU A 34 1.78 -37.16 -33.24
N LYS A 35 2.07 -37.24 -31.92
CA LYS A 35 1.23 -36.79 -30.77
C LYS A 35 1.58 -37.48 -29.44
N GLN A 36 1.79 -36.62 -28.43
CA GLN A 36 1.65 -36.68 -26.97
C GLN A 36 1.33 -38.01 -26.25
N PRO A 37 1.83 -38.14 -25.01
CA PRO A 37 0.90 -38.37 -23.90
C PRO A 37 1.11 -37.43 -22.70
N GLU A 38 -0.02 -37.17 -22.04
CA GLU A 38 -0.21 -36.49 -20.77
C GLU A 38 0.65 -37.07 -19.64
N GLN A 39 1.23 -36.20 -18.82
CA GLN A 39 1.62 -36.53 -17.45
C GLN A 39 1.12 -35.45 -16.50
N SER A 40 0.59 -35.97 -15.41
CA SER A 40 -0.25 -35.38 -14.38
C SER A 40 0.46 -34.38 -13.48
N ALA A 41 -0.34 -33.43 -12.99
CA ALA A 41 -0.04 -32.47 -11.95
C ALA A 41 0.35 -33.17 -10.65
N GLU A 42 1.65 -33.27 -10.36
CA GLU A 42 2.15 -33.52 -9.00
C GLU A 42 3.63 -33.11 -8.80
N ASN A 43 4.25 -32.42 -9.76
CA ASN A 43 5.65 -31.94 -9.66
C ASN A 43 5.79 -30.44 -10.01
N MET A 44 4.98 -29.57 -9.40
CA MET A 44 5.11 -28.10 -9.55
C MET A 44 5.47 -27.36 -8.25
N GLU A 45 5.80 -28.07 -7.16
CA GLU A 45 6.16 -27.44 -5.87
C GLU A 45 7.67 -27.38 -5.60
N GLU A 46 8.54 -27.87 -6.50
CA GLU A 46 9.99 -27.94 -6.22
C GLU A 46 10.85 -27.42 -7.38
N SER A 47 10.57 -26.21 -7.88
CA SER A 47 11.49 -25.55 -8.85
C SER A 47 11.44 -24.01 -8.91
N LEU A 48 10.91 -23.30 -7.90
CA LEU A 48 10.88 -21.82 -7.91
C LEU A 48 11.70 -21.15 -6.79
N GLU A 49 12.50 -21.89 -6.03
CA GLU A 49 13.24 -21.35 -4.87
C GLU A 49 14.67 -20.85 -5.15
N THR A 50 15.11 -20.72 -6.40
CA THR A 50 16.44 -20.17 -6.69
C THR A 50 16.43 -19.25 -7.91
N ASP A 51 16.10 -17.97 -7.70
CA ASP A 51 16.75 -16.83 -8.38
C ASP A 51 16.24 -15.43 -7.92
N TYR A 52 15.71 -15.29 -6.70
CA TYR A 52 15.42 -13.97 -6.12
C TYR A 52 16.63 -13.47 -5.30
N ALA A 53 17.70 -13.13 -6.01
CA ALA A 53 18.81 -12.39 -5.43
C ALA A 53 19.24 -11.29 -6.41
N ASP A 54 19.07 -10.06 -5.93
CA ASP A 54 19.82 -8.86 -6.29
C ASP A 54 19.64 -8.35 -7.72
N ASN A 55 18.63 -7.50 -7.89
CA ASN A 55 18.70 -6.40 -8.85
C ASN A 55 17.86 -5.21 -8.34
N HIS A 56 18.34 -4.56 -7.28
CA HIS A 56 17.93 -3.18 -7.00
C HIS A 56 18.47 -2.27 -8.11
N SER A 57 17.75 -2.21 -9.24
CA SER A 57 17.82 -1.03 -10.08
C SER A 57 17.02 0.06 -9.38
N ASN A 58 17.73 1.05 -8.84
CA ASN A 58 17.17 2.35 -8.45
C ASN A 58 16.46 2.97 -9.68
N HIS A 59 15.22 2.60 -9.92
CA HIS A 59 14.27 3.47 -10.57
C HIS A 59 13.63 4.27 -9.43
N GLU A 60 14.23 5.42 -9.14
CA GLU A 60 13.54 6.50 -8.42
C GLU A 60 12.35 6.91 -9.30
N SER A 61 11.21 6.24 -9.16
CA SER A 61 9.95 6.77 -9.64
C SER A 61 9.68 8.03 -8.80
N PRO A 62 9.45 9.20 -9.41
CA PRO A 62 9.06 10.38 -8.66
C PRO A 62 7.86 10.03 -7.79
N GLY A 63 7.90 10.32 -6.50
CA GLY A 63 6.75 10.10 -5.62
C GLY A 63 5.51 10.74 -6.24
N LEU A 64 4.47 9.93 -6.49
CA LEU A 64 3.21 10.42 -7.01
C LEU A 64 2.55 11.32 -5.95
N ASN A 65 2.08 12.50 -6.36
CA ASN A 65 1.37 13.39 -5.46
C ASN A 65 -0.02 12.84 -5.16
N LEU A 66 -0.48 13.01 -3.92
CA LEU A 66 -1.88 12.76 -3.56
C LEU A 66 -2.76 13.90 -4.08
N SER A 67 -4.01 13.57 -4.40
CA SER A 67 -5.04 14.53 -4.77
C SER A 67 -5.95 14.84 -3.59
N GLU A 68 -6.86 15.78 -3.80
CA GLU A 68 -7.95 16.12 -2.87
C GLU A 68 -9.09 15.09 -2.89
N LEU A 69 -9.03 14.10 -3.79
CA LEU A 69 -10.12 13.14 -3.99
C LEU A 69 -9.99 12.00 -3.00
N SER A 70 -11.05 11.78 -2.23
CA SER A 70 -11.16 10.64 -1.32
C SER A 70 -12.35 9.76 -1.69
N ILE A 71 -12.19 8.46 -1.53
CA ILE A 71 -13.25 7.48 -1.71
C ILE A 71 -13.42 6.69 -0.42
N LYS A 72 -14.64 6.27 -0.18
CA LYS A 72 -14.97 5.33 0.88
C LYS A 72 -15.27 3.99 0.26
N ILE A 73 -14.60 2.94 0.74
CA ILE A 73 -14.88 1.56 0.37
C ILE A 73 -15.48 0.86 1.59
N SER A 74 -16.64 0.23 1.42
CA SER A 74 -17.32 -0.47 2.49
C SER A 74 -17.70 -1.91 2.13
N SER A 75 -17.62 -2.79 3.12
CA SER A 75 -18.20 -4.13 3.09
C SER A 75 -18.95 -4.35 4.40
N ASP A 76 -20.22 -4.71 4.31
CA ASP A 76 -21.17 -4.73 5.43
C ASP A 76 -21.18 -3.39 6.22
N GLU A 77 -20.88 -3.42 7.54
CA GLU A 77 -20.81 -2.25 8.42
C GLU A 77 -19.39 -1.67 8.54
N LYS A 78 -18.41 -2.25 7.83
CA LYS A 78 -17.01 -1.84 7.91
C LYS A 78 -16.66 -0.94 6.74
N GLU A 79 -15.88 0.10 7.03
CA GLU A 79 -15.54 1.13 6.05
C GLU A 79 -14.05 1.45 6.14
N ALA A 80 -13.44 1.71 5.00
CA ALA A 80 -12.10 2.23 4.87
C ALA A 80 -12.13 3.44 3.93
N VAL A 81 -11.30 4.43 4.21
CA VAL A 81 -11.17 5.65 3.42
C VAL A 81 -9.84 5.62 2.68
N PHE A 82 -9.89 5.92 1.39
CA PHE A 82 -8.71 6.00 0.55
C PHE A 82 -8.59 7.40 -0.04
N GLN A 83 -7.44 8.04 0.14
CA GLN A 83 -7.06 9.23 -0.61
C GLN A 83 -6.43 8.80 -1.94
N LEU A 84 -6.90 9.39 -3.03
CA LEU A 84 -6.47 9.03 -4.38
C LEU A 84 -5.26 9.85 -4.81
N TYR A 85 -4.37 9.23 -5.60
CA TYR A 85 -3.27 9.95 -6.24
C TYR A 85 -3.77 10.89 -7.33
N ASP A 86 -3.01 11.96 -7.62
CA ASP A 86 -3.23 12.87 -8.75
C ASP A 86 -2.78 12.22 -10.06
N THR A 87 -3.45 11.13 -10.44
CA THR A 87 -3.23 10.37 -11.67
C THR A 87 -4.51 10.26 -12.49
N LYS A 88 -4.34 10.05 -13.80
CA LYS A 88 -5.50 9.88 -14.70
C LYS A 88 -6.27 8.59 -14.44
N ALA A 89 -5.59 7.54 -13.98
CA ALA A 89 -6.23 6.29 -13.60
C ALA A 89 -7.13 6.48 -12.38
N ALA A 90 -6.63 7.16 -11.33
CA ALA A 90 -7.39 7.41 -10.12
C ALA A 90 -8.57 8.37 -10.34
N GLU A 91 -8.37 9.45 -11.11
CA GLU A 91 -9.44 10.35 -11.54
C GLU A 91 -10.54 9.58 -12.29
N LYS A 92 -10.14 8.69 -13.22
CA LYS A 92 -11.10 7.88 -13.99
C LYS A 92 -11.85 6.86 -13.14
N LEU A 93 -11.22 6.28 -12.12
CA LEU A 93 -11.92 5.41 -11.16
C LEU A 93 -12.96 6.24 -10.38
N TYR A 94 -12.57 7.42 -9.90
CA TYR A 94 -13.43 8.33 -9.16
C TYR A 94 -14.66 8.77 -9.97
N GLU A 95 -14.51 9.02 -11.27
CA GLU A 95 -15.61 9.34 -12.19
C GLU A 95 -16.66 8.23 -12.31
N GLN A 96 -16.25 6.97 -12.14
CA GLN A 96 -17.16 5.82 -12.24
C GLN A 96 -18.00 5.59 -10.98
N LEU A 97 -17.67 6.25 -9.87
CA LEU A 97 -18.38 6.09 -8.60
C LEU A 97 -19.78 6.73 -8.63
N PRO A 98 -20.78 6.12 -7.95
CA PRO A 98 -20.65 4.97 -7.04
C PRO A 98 -20.62 3.61 -7.76
N LEU A 99 -19.91 2.64 -7.17
CA LEU A 99 -19.81 1.27 -7.66
C LEU A 99 -20.19 0.26 -6.57
N VAL A 100 -20.79 -0.86 -6.98
CA VAL A 100 -21.02 -2.04 -6.14
C VAL A 100 -20.46 -3.23 -6.90
N LEU A 101 -19.38 -3.82 -6.38
CA LEU A 101 -18.59 -4.82 -7.09
C LEU A 101 -18.33 -6.02 -6.19
N ASP A 102 -18.33 -7.20 -6.79
CA ASP A 102 -17.88 -8.41 -6.11
C ASP A 102 -16.34 -8.42 -6.08
N THR A 103 -15.79 -8.90 -4.96
CA THR A 103 -14.36 -9.08 -4.74
C THR A 103 -13.99 -10.57 -4.78
N GLU A 104 -12.80 -10.85 -5.29
CA GLU A 104 -12.19 -12.17 -5.21
C GLU A 104 -10.88 -12.09 -4.42
N ASN A 105 -10.66 -13.05 -3.52
CA ASN A 105 -9.39 -13.12 -2.81
C ASN A 105 -8.27 -13.55 -3.75
N PHE A 106 -7.17 -12.82 -3.77
CA PHE A 106 -5.98 -13.20 -4.50
C PHE A 106 -4.79 -13.38 -3.54
N ARG A 107 -4.23 -14.60 -3.55
CA ARG A 107 -3.02 -14.99 -2.81
C ARG A 107 -3.03 -14.70 -1.30
N ASN A 108 -4.21 -14.56 -0.69
CA ASN A 108 -4.36 -14.21 0.72
C ASN A 108 -3.68 -12.88 1.12
N ALA A 109 -3.54 -11.93 0.19
CA ALA A 109 -2.98 -10.61 0.51
C ALA A 109 -3.80 -9.44 -0.05
N GLN A 110 -4.62 -9.67 -1.08
CA GLN A 110 -5.34 -8.62 -1.77
C GLN A 110 -6.74 -9.06 -2.21
N TRP A 111 -7.68 -8.12 -2.17
CA TRP A 111 -9.00 -8.28 -2.78
C TRP A 111 -8.97 -7.71 -4.19
N MET A 112 -9.47 -8.46 -5.16
CA MET A 112 -9.47 -8.13 -6.58
C MET A 112 -10.89 -7.81 -7.07
N PHE A 113 -11.06 -6.76 -7.87
CA PHE A 113 -12.31 -6.47 -8.58
C PHE A 113 -12.04 -5.79 -9.93
N TYR A 114 -13.05 -5.72 -10.80
CA TYR A 114 -12.93 -5.07 -12.11
C TYR A 114 -13.78 -3.79 -12.17
N PRO A 115 -13.19 -2.61 -12.43
CA PRO A 115 -13.96 -1.40 -12.71
C PRO A 115 -14.76 -1.58 -14.02
N PRO A 116 -15.95 -0.96 -14.15
CA PRO A 116 -16.76 -1.06 -15.37
C PRO A 116 -16.06 -0.61 -16.65
N GLU A 117 -15.21 0.41 -16.55
CA GLU A 117 -14.36 0.92 -17.62
C GLU A 117 -12.88 0.81 -17.23
N SER A 118 -12.04 0.45 -18.20
CA SER A 118 -10.57 0.43 -18.04
C SER A 118 -10.03 1.82 -17.68
N LEU A 119 -8.99 1.83 -16.85
CA LEU A 119 -8.37 3.05 -16.34
C LEU A 119 -7.16 3.42 -17.21
N PRO A 120 -7.03 4.70 -17.62
CA PRO A 120 -5.90 5.15 -18.42
C PRO A 120 -4.66 5.29 -17.53
N VAL A 121 -3.62 4.52 -17.83
CA VAL A 121 -2.34 4.55 -17.11
C VAL A 121 -1.21 5.05 -18.01
N THR A 122 -0.12 5.50 -17.39
CA THR A 122 1.13 5.78 -18.07
C THR A 122 2.27 4.93 -17.50
N ALA A 123 3.22 4.53 -18.35
CA ALA A 123 4.34 3.68 -17.93
C ALA A 123 5.21 4.32 -16.84
N ASP A 124 5.25 5.66 -16.76
CA ASP A 124 6.02 6.41 -15.77
C ASP A 124 5.36 6.40 -14.37
N GLU A 125 4.09 5.97 -14.26
CA GLU A 125 3.35 5.82 -13.00
C GLU A 125 3.36 4.36 -12.48
N ALA A 126 4.04 3.45 -13.19
CA ALA A 126 4.15 2.06 -12.77
C ALA A 126 5.05 1.92 -11.53
N TYR A 127 4.70 0.99 -10.65
CA TYR A 127 5.44 0.73 -9.41
C TYR A 127 5.43 -0.76 -9.07
N HIS A 128 6.23 -1.14 -8.06
CA HIS A 128 6.52 -2.55 -7.74
C HIS A 128 6.28 -2.92 -6.26
N ASP A 129 6.26 -1.93 -5.37
CA ASP A 129 6.18 -2.16 -3.92
C ASP A 129 4.73 -2.11 -3.44
N GLY A 130 4.01 -3.24 -3.44
CA GLY A 130 2.67 -3.32 -2.89
C GLY A 130 2.69 -3.41 -1.36
N ILE A 131 2.21 -2.37 -0.69
CA ILE A 131 2.10 -2.32 0.78
C ILE A 131 0.65 -2.40 1.23
N LYS A 132 0.44 -2.94 2.43
CA LYS A 132 -0.88 -2.99 3.07
C LYS A 132 -1.53 -1.61 3.12
N GLY A 133 -2.75 -1.50 2.58
CA GLY A 133 -3.52 -0.26 2.51
C GLY A 133 -3.40 0.46 1.17
N GLU A 134 -2.65 -0.05 0.20
CA GLU A 134 -2.72 0.50 -1.16
C GLU A 134 -3.96 0.03 -1.93
N LEU A 135 -4.43 0.93 -2.80
CA LEU A 135 -5.36 0.65 -3.89
C LEU A 135 -4.59 0.74 -5.20
N SER A 136 -4.65 -0.30 -6.02
CA SER A 136 -3.74 -0.45 -7.17
C SER A 136 -4.45 -1.02 -8.39
N TYR A 137 -4.05 -0.62 -9.59
CA TYR A 137 -4.59 -1.11 -10.86
C TYR A 137 -3.53 -1.89 -11.64
N TYR A 138 -3.87 -3.10 -12.09
CA TYR A 138 -2.98 -3.89 -12.94
C TYR A 138 -3.45 -3.79 -14.39
N GLU A 139 -2.69 -3.06 -15.19
CA GLU A 139 -3.04 -2.72 -16.58
C GLU A 139 -3.34 -3.95 -17.46
N PRO A 140 -2.57 -5.05 -17.40
CA PRO A 140 -2.71 -6.15 -18.36
C PRO A 140 -4.08 -6.82 -18.34
N TRP A 141 -4.70 -6.91 -17.17
CA TRP A 141 -6.01 -7.57 -17.00
C TRP A 141 -7.12 -6.60 -16.60
N GLY A 142 -6.76 -5.39 -16.17
CA GLY A 142 -7.69 -4.34 -15.85
C GLY A 142 -8.42 -4.55 -14.53
N ASP A 143 -7.80 -5.27 -13.60
CA ASP A 143 -8.25 -5.49 -12.23
C ASP A 143 -7.66 -4.43 -11.28
N VAL A 144 -8.44 -4.11 -10.26
CA VAL A 144 -8.07 -3.26 -9.13
C VAL A 144 -7.90 -4.14 -7.90
N PHE A 145 -6.87 -3.86 -7.12
CA PHE A 145 -6.53 -4.54 -5.90
C PHE A 145 -6.65 -3.63 -4.68
N ILE A 146 -7.28 -4.12 -3.62
CA ILE A 146 -7.21 -3.56 -2.27
C ILE A 146 -6.25 -4.45 -1.48
N LEU A 147 -5.08 -3.91 -1.11
CA LEU A 147 -4.06 -4.66 -0.38
C LEU A 147 -4.37 -4.63 1.11
N TYR A 148 -4.58 -5.80 1.72
CA TYR A 148 -4.79 -5.92 3.16
C TYR A 148 -3.61 -6.58 3.89
N GLU A 149 -2.62 -7.07 3.14
CA GLU A 149 -1.27 -7.45 3.58
C GLU A 149 -0.25 -6.94 2.55
N ASP A 150 1.02 -6.89 2.93
CA ASP A 150 2.10 -6.53 2.00
C ASP A 150 2.22 -7.58 0.90
N PHE A 151 2.33 -7.12 -0.33
CA PHE A 151 2.44 -7.98 -1.50
C PHE A 151 3.29 -7.35 -2.60
N TYR A 152 4.48 -7.87 -2.80
CA TYR A 152 5.33 -7.50 -3.93
C TYR A 152 4.71 -8.04 -5.22
N ALA A 153 4.15 -7.13 -6.01
CA ALA A 153 3.56 -7.45 -7.30
C ALA A 153 4.61 -7.29 -8.43
N GLY A 154 4.39 -8.01 -9.53
CA GLY A 154 5.26 -7.91 -10.71
C GLY A 154 5.13 -6.58 -11.44
N ASP A 155 5.83 -6.46 -12.57
CA ASP A 155 5.76 -5.29 -13.45
C ASP A 155 4.30 -4.92 -13.81
N GLU A 156 4.02 -3.62 -14.02
CA GLU A 156 2.73 -3.06 -14.53
C GLU A 156 1.59 -2.83 -13.52
N MET A 157 1.92 -2.63 -12.23
CA MET A 157 0.98 -2.09 -11.24
C MET A 157 0.99 -0.56 -11.24
N HIS A 158 -0.17 0.07 -11.06
CA HIS A 158 -0.33 1.52 -11.00
C HIS A 158 -1.06 1.95 -9.73
N ARG A 159 -0.51 2.91 -8.99
CA ARG A 159 -1.12 3.38 -7.75
C ARG A 159 -2.40 4.18 -8.03
N LEU A 160 -3.47 3.82 -7.34
CA LEU A 160 -4.74 4.54 -7.39
C LEU A 160 -4.98 5.35 -6.12
N GLY A 161 -4.64 4.82 -4.95
CA GLY A 161 -4.78 5.54 -3.69
C GLY A 161 -4.15 4.82 -2.50
N ILE A 162 -4.17 5.49 -1.36
CA ILE A 162 -3.69 4.99 -0.08
C ILE A 162 -4.81 5.04 0.96
N CYS A 163 -4.90 4.01 1.79
CA CYS A 163 -5.83 3.92 2.89
C CYS A 163 -5.39 4.88 4.01
N THR A 164 -6.24 5.85 4.33
CA THR A 164 -6.03 6.85 5.39
C THR A 164 -6.80 6.52 6.67
N SER A 165 -7.79 5.63 6.60
CA SER A 165 -8.57 5.18 7.76
C SER A 165 -9.22 3.82 7.48
N GLY A 166 -9.38 2.99 8.53
CA GLY A 166 -10.05 1.68 8.43
C GLY A 166 -9.16 0.56 7.88
N THR A 167 -7.84 0.73 7.91
CA THR A 167 -6.86 -0.27 7.44
C THR A 167 -7.03 -1.62 8.16
N GLU A 168 -7.45 -1.61 9.42
CA GLU A 168 -7.72 -2.81 10.22
C GLU A 168 -8.91 -3.64 9.71
N TYR A 169 -9.75 -3.08 8.85
CA TYR A 169 -10.93 -3.74 8.30
C TYR A 169 -10.72 -4.37 6.93
N LEU A 170 -9.62 -4.06 6.24
CA LEU A 170 -9.42 -4.46 4.84
C LEU A 170 -9.43 -5.98 4.63
N GLU A 171 -8.92 -6.77 5.57
CA GLU A 171 -8.94 -8.25 5.49
C GLU A 171 -10.37 -8.80 5.44
N SER A 172 -11.38 -8.02 5.87
CA SER A 172 -12.77 -8.46 5.91
C SER A 172 -13.64 -8.00 4.75
N PHE A 173 -13.07 -7.39 3.71
CA PHE A 173 -13.80 -6.93 2.52
C PHE A 173 -14.10 -8.08 1.52
N ASP A 174 -14.47 -9.24 2.03
CA ASP A 174 -14.87 -10.42 1.27
C ASP A 174 -16.29 -10.24 0.69
N GLY A 175 -16.54 -10.84 -0.48
CA GLY A 175 -17.84 -10.84 -1.12
C GLY A 175 -18.10 -9.59 -1.96
N THR A 176 -18.80 -8.59 -1.42
CA THR A 176 -19.23 -7.41 -2.19
C THR A 176 -18.80 -6.14 -1.48
N VAL A 177 -18.19 -5.22 -2.23
CA VAL A 177 -17.81 -3.89 -1.75
C VAL A 177 -18.63 -2.79 -2.42
N THR A 178 -18.88 -1.72 -1.69
CA THR A 178 -19.43 -0.47 -2.22
C THR A 178 -18.35 0.60 -2.21
N LEU A 179 -18.12 1.25 -3.35
CA LEU A 179 -17.21 2.38 -3.47
C LEU A 179 -18.03 3.65 -3.68
N GLU A 180 -17.84 4.63 -2.80
CA GLU A 180 -18.54 5.91 -2.82
C GLU A 180 -17.54 7.06 -2.82
N LYS A 181 -17.93 8.18 -3.44
CA LYS A 181 -17.19 9.44 -3.28
C LYS A 181 -17.32 9.89 -1.85
N LEU A 182 -16.19 10.23 -1.22
CA LEU A 182 -16.21 10.90 0.06
C LEU A 182 -16.07 12.40 -0.22
N GLU A 183 -17.22 13.08 -0.27
CA GLU A 183 -17.25 14.55 -0.30
C GLU A 183 -16.77 15.04 1.07
N SER A 184 -15.63 15.74 1.11
CA SER A 184 -15.14 16.25 2.39
C SER A 184 -16.03 17.41 2.87
N SER A 185 -16.26 17.50 4.18
CA SER A 185 -17.09 18.55 4.74
C SER A 185 -16.41 19.92 4.57
N ALA A 186 -17.15 21.02 4.72
CA ALA A 186 -16.55 22.36 4.62
C ALA A 186 -15.44 22.60 5.68
N GLU A 187 -15.52 21.93 6.83
CA GLU A 187 -14.47 21.95 7.85
C GLU A 187 -13.26 21.12 7.40
N ASP A 188 -13.49 19.93 6.84
CA ASP A 188 -12.41 19.09 6.29
C ASP A 188 -11.72 19.76 5.08
N GLN A 189 -12.48 20.45 4.22
CA GLN A 189 -11.95 21.25 3.11
C GLN A 189 -11.08 22.42 3.61
N GLU A 190 -11.43 23.02 4.76
CA GLU A 190 -10.71 24.19 5.30
C GLU A 190 -9.47 23.76 6.11
N GLU A 191 -9.54 22.65 6.85
CA GLU A 191 -8.39 22.02 7.49
C GLU A 191 -7.42 21.46 6.44
N HIS A 192 -7.92 20.82 5.38
CA HIS A 192 -7.09 20.35 4.28
C HIS A 192 -6.48 21.51 3.47
N ARG A 193 -7.21 22.60 3.23
CA ARG A 193 -6.66 23.81 2.58
C ARG A 193 -5.61 24.55 3.41
N MET A 194 -5.62 24.38 4.73
CA MET A 194 -4.71 25.06 5.66
C MET A 194 -3.58 24.15 6.17
N GLY A 195 -3.66 22.84 5.88
CA GLY A 195 -2.81 21.79 6.42
C GLY A 195 -3.10 21.53 7.90
N LYS A 196 -2.98 20.26 8.36
CA LYS A 196 -3.00 19.94 9.79
C LYS A 196 -1.79 20.59 10.44
N GLN A 197 -2.03 21.56 11.32
CA GLN A 197 -0.94 22.30 11.97
C GLN A 197 -0.75 21.86 13.41
N MET A 198 0.51 21.67 13.78
CA MET A 198 0.91 21.47 15.17
C MET A 198 1.79 22.64 15.58
N ARG A 199 1.42 23.31 16.68
CA ARG A 199 2.12 24.49 17.18
C ARG A 199 2.72 24.26 18.57
N ILE A 200 3.85 24.91 18.82
CA ILE A 200 4.51 24.97 20.12
C ILE A 200 4.95 26.41 20.41
N MET A 201 4.73 26.85 21.66
CA MET A 201 5.24 28.12 22.17
C MET A 201 6.54 27.90 22.94
N VAL A 202 7.59 28.61 22.52
CA VAL A 202 8.91 28.63 23.17
C VAL A 202 9.22 30.08 23.54
N ASP A 203 9.07 30.38 24.83
CA ASP A 203 9.04 31.75 25.35
C ASP A 203 7.96 32.60 24.64
N GLU A 204 8.36 33.59 23.82
CA GLU A 204 7.48 34.44 23.04
C GLU A 204 7.42 34.05 21.54
N HIS A 205 8.09 32.95 21.16
CA HIS A 205 8.17 32.49 19.77
C HIS A 205 7.25 31.30 19.54
N GLU A 206 6.49 31.35 18.46
CA GLU A 206 5.66 30.24 17.97
C GLU A 206 6.44 29.49 16.89
N ILE A 207 6.46 28.17 16.99
CA ILE A 207 6.94 27.27 15.93
C ILE A 207 5.75 26.46 15.45
N VAL A 208 5.54 26.43 14.14
CA VAL A 208 4.39 25.78 13.51
C VAL A 208 4.89 24.75 12.50
N PHE A 209 4.43 23.52 12.67
CA PHE A 209 4.64 22.42 11.76
C PHE A 209 3.36 22.14 10.97
N GLU A 210 3.48 21.95 9.66
CA GLU A 210 2.44 21.36 8.82
C GLU A 210 2.69 19.85 8.78
N LEU A 211 1.69 19.08 9.17
CA LEU A 211 1.71 17.62 9.19
C LEU A 211 1.16 17.06 7.87
N ASN A 212 1.75 15.96 7.42
CA ASN A 212 1.29 15.24 6.23
C ASN A 212 0.07 14.34 6.54
N ASP A 213 -0.40 13.62 5.51
CA ASP A 213 -1.57 12.74 5.58
C ASP A 213 -1.25 11.29 5.94
N SER A 214 -0.05 11.03 6.46
CA SER A 214 0.34 9.68 6.88
C SER A 214 -0.35 9.24 8.17
N ALA A 215 -0.46 7.92 8.37
CA ALA A 215 -1.02 7.36 9.60
C ALA A 215 -0.24 7.81 10.85
N ALA A 216 1.09 7.98 10.75
CA ALA A 216 1.90 8.43 11.88
C ALA A 216 1.61 9.89 12.23
N ALA A 217 1.47 10.76 11.22
CA ALA A 217 1.13 12.16 11.40
C ALA A 217 -0.28 12.33 11.99
N GLU A 218 -1.26 11.56 11.50
CA GLU A 218 -2.61 11.51 12.07
C GLU A 218 -2.62 11.03 13.51
N SER A 219 -1.86 9.96 13.80
CA SER A 219 -1.71 9.43 15.15
C SER A 219 -1.11 10.46 16.10
N LEU A 220 -0.13 11.26 15.66
CA LEU A 220 0.44 12.34 16.46
C LEU A 220 -0.56 13.50 16.66
N TYR A 221 -1.22 13.94 15.59
CA TYR A 221 -2.17 15.05 15.62
C TYR A 221 -3.38 14.73 16.51
N GLY A 222 -3.87 13.48 16.48
CA GLY A 222 -4.96 13.00 17.33
C GLY A 222 -4.64 13.01 18.82
N GLN A 223 -3.37 13.06 19.21
CA GLN A 223 -2.95 13.16 20.61
C GLN A 223 -2.94 14.60 21.14
N LEU A 224 -3.11 15.61 20.28
CA LEU A 224 -3.07 17.02 20.68
C LEU A 224 -4.32 17.45 21.47
N PRO A 225 -4.18 18.30 22.50
CA PRO A 225 -2.92 18.85 23.00
C PRO A 225 -2.20 17.86 23.94
N PHE A 226 -0.88 17.82 23.85
CA PHE A 226 -0.04 17.04 24.76
C PHE A 226 1.11 17.84 25.35
N GLN A 227 1.60 17.37 26.49
CA GLN A 227 2.74 17.97 27.20
C GLN A 227 3.89 16.97 27.26
N VAL A 228 5.07 17.37 26.77
CA VAL A 228 6.25 16.50 26.64
C VAL A 228 7.54 17.23 27.02
N GLU A 229 8.56 16.48 27.42
CA GLU A 229 9.91 17.01 27.60
C GLU A 229 10.65 17.02 26.25
N ILE A 230 11.19 18.19 25.88
CA ILE A 230 12.08 18.35 24.73
C ILE A 230 13.52 18.35 25.23
N SER A 231 14.39 17.63 24.52
CA SER A 231 15.83 17.64 24.78
C SER A 231 16.65 17.57 23.49
N ASP A 232 17.91 17.99 23.58
CA ASP A 232 18.91 17.69 22.56
C ASP A 232 19.21 16.19 22.54
N TYR A 233 19.33 15.62 21.35
CA TYR A 233 19.96 14.31 21.16
C TYR A 233 21.37 14.46 20.57
N SER A 234 21.50 15.27 19.52
CA SER A 234 22.74 15.57 18.78
C SER A 234 22.84 17.08 18.46
N ASP A 235 23.75 17.49 17.59
CA ASP A 235 23.99 18.89 17.19
C ASP A 235 23.17 19.36 15.97
N ASP A 236 22.23 18.53 15.50
CA ASP A 236 21.36 18.74 14.34
C ASP A 236 19.86 18.60 14.65
N GLU A 237 19.49 18.12 15.84
CA GLU A 237 18.10 17.76 16.17
C GLU A 237 17.68 18.04 17.62
N LYS A 238 16.37 18.28 17.80
CA LYS A 238 15.67 18.20 19.08
C LYS A 238 14.73 17.02 19.05
N ILE A 239 14.58 16.32 20.18
CA ILE A 239 13.67 15.17 20.29
C ILE A 239 12.64 15.34 21.40
N PHE A 240 11.51 14.66 21.24
CA PHE A 240 10.54 14.41 22.31
C PHE A 240 9.88 13.04 22.11
N TYR A 241 9.28 12.49 23.16
CA TYR A 241 8.48 11.27 23.06
C TYR A 241 7.00 11.61 23.07
N PRO A 242 6.21 11.22 22.04
CA PRO A 242 4.77 11.41 22.07
C PRO A 242 4.12 10.57 23.21
N PRO A 243 2.94 10.98 23.72
CA PRO A 243 2.23 10.24 24.77
C PRO A 243 2.04 8.75 24.47
N GLU A 244 1.72 8.43 23.21
CA GLU A 244 1.58 7.08 22.67
C GLU A 244 2.43 6.91 21.41
N GLY A 245 2.91 5.68 21.17
CA GLY A 245 3.66 5.36 19.95
C GLY A 245 2.81 5.55 18.69
N LEU A 246 3.46 5.90 17.58
CA LEU A 246 2.77 6.25 16.35
C LEU A 246 2.61 5.04 15.43
N GLU A 247 1.50 4.97 14.72
CA GLU A 247 1.26 3.96 13.69
C GLU A 247 2.04 4.31 12.42
N THR A 248 2.96 3.45 11.99
CA THR A 248 3.86 3.73 10.85
C THR A 248 3.40 3.12 9.53
N SER A 249 2.21 2.52 9.50
CA SER A 249 1.60 2.01 8.27
C SER A 249 1.46 3.16 7.26
N ASN A 250 1.76 2.89 5.98
CA ASN A 250 1.65 3.88 4.90
C ASN A 250 2.33 5.23 5.16
N THR A 251 3.38 5.24 5.98
CA THR A 251 4.11 6.46 6.31
C THR A 251 5.42 6.50 5.50
N PRO A 252 5.70 7.58 4.75
CA PRO A 252 6.93 7.68 3.97
C PRO A 252 8.17 7.72 4.86
N LEU A 253 9.28 7.16 4.37
CA LEU A 253 10.58 7.36 5.00
C LEU A 253 11.05 8.81 4.78
N ALA A 254 11.68 9.40 5.79
CA ALA A 254 12.21 10.75 5.70
C ALA A 254 13.59 10.77 5.03
N ASP A 255 13.82 11.75 4.13
CA ASP A 255 15.14 12.30 3.82
C ASP A 255 15.29 13.63 4.57
N ALA A 256 15.66 13.55 5.85
CA ALA A 256 15.55 14.66 6.78
C ALA A 256 16.46 15.84 6.41
N LYS A 257 15.83 16.98 6.15
CA LYS A 257 16.49 18.28 5.93
C LYS A 257 16.19 19.22 7.09
N THR A 258 16.85 20.38 7.09
CA THR A 258 16.47 21.47 8.01
C THR A 258 14.98 21.76 7.91
N GLY A 259 14.28 21.65 9.03
CA GLY A 259 12.85 21.88 9.14
C GLY A 259 11.99 20.62 9.16
N THR A 260 12.56 19.45 8.87
CA THR A 260 11.81 18.18 8.85
C THR A 260 11.37 17.77 10.25
N LEU A 261 10.11 17.34 10.35
CA LEU A 261 9.54 16.64 11.50
C LEU A 261 9.43 15.16 11.15
N ALA A 262 10.05 14.30 11.96
CA ALA A 262 10.07 12.85 11.70
C ALA A 262 9.80 12.03 12.96
N TYR A 263 9.34 10.80 12.79
CA TYR A 263 9.21 9.80 13.84
C TYR A 263 10.29 8.73 13.68
N PHE A 264 11.10 8.52 14.70
CA PHE A 264 12.11 7.47 14.69
C PHE A 264 11.58 6.23 15.44
N ALA A 265 10.95 5.33 14.69
CA ALA A 265 10.27 4.15 15.22
C ALA A 265 11.12 3.23 16.12
N PRO A 266 12.45 3.05 15.89
CA PRO A 266 13.27 2.21 16.75
C PRO A 266 13.30 2.64 18.23
N TRP A 267 13.14 3.94 18.52
CA TRP A 267 13.11 4.47 19.89
C TRP A 267 11.77 5.11 20.27
N GLY A 268 10.95 5.42 19.27
CA GLY A 268 9.62 5.98 19.48
C GLY A 268 9.63 7.46 19.83
N ASP A 269 10.67 8.21 19.44
CA ASP A 269 10.74 9.66 19.55
C ASP A 269 10.34 10.36 18.24
N VAL A 270 9.84 11.57 18.40
CA VAL A 270 9.66 12.55 17.32
C VAL A 270 10.87 13.48 17.31
N VAL A 271 11.40 13.71 16.12
CA VAL A 271 12.61 14.47 15.84
C VAL A 271 12.26 15.75 15.09
N MET A 272 12.75 16.89 15.59
CA MET A 272 12.68 18.19 14.94
C MET A 272 14.09 18.55 14.45
N PHE A 273 14.32 18.41 13.15
CA PHE A 273 15.62 18.68 12.54
C PHE A 273 15.81 20.18 12.29
N TYR A 274 16.91 20.74 12.78
CA TYR A 274 17.33 22.12 12.49
C TYR A 274 18.59 22.18 11.60
N LYS A 275 19.20 21.02 11.29
CA LYS A 275 20.23 20.85 10.26
C LYS A 275 19.89 19.65 9.38
N GLU A 276 20.59 19.51 8.26
CA GLU A 276 20.44 18.35 7.37
C GLU A 276 21.04 17.09 8.02
N PHE A 277 20.30 15.98 7.95
CA PHE A 277 20.72 14.66 8.46
C PHE A 277 20.72 13.60 7.36
N GLY A 278 19.65 13.55 6.55
CA GLY A 278 19.46 12.56 5.49
C GLY A 278 18.46 11.45 5.88
N SER A 279 18.60 10.28 5.26
CA SER A 279 17.69 9.14 5.47
C SER A 279 18.23 8.10 6.44
N TYR A 280 17.35 7.45 7.21
CA TYR A 280 17.70 6.30 8.04
C TYR A 280 16.53 5.30 8.13
N ASN A 281 16.84 4.01 8.29
CA ASN A 281 15.82 2.95 8.40
C ASN A 281 14.95 3.13 9.65
N GLY A 282 13.64 3.27 9.44
CA GLY A 282 12.67 3.52 10.51
C GLY A 282 12.53 4.98 10.91
N LEU A 283 13.10 5.91 10.13
CA LEU A 283 12.82 7.34 10.22
C LEU A 283 11.70 7.70 9.26
N TYR A 284 10.54 8.06 9.80
CA TYR A 284 9.31 8.28 9.06
C TYR A 284 8.97 9.78 9.02
N GLU A 285 8.68 10.33 7.85
CA GLU A 285 8.33 11.75 7.73
C GLU A 285 6.92 12.03 8.24
N LEU A 286 6.79 13.00 9.14
CA LEU A 286 5.52 13.44 9.69
C LEU A 286 5.07 14.78 9.10
N GLY A 287 6.01 15.62 8.66
CA GLY A 287 5.71 16.96 8.21
C GLY A 287 6.93 17.89 8.17
N GLN A 288 6.68 19.18 8.01
CA GLN A 288 7.71 20.21 7.89
C GLN A 288 7.34 21.45 8.70
N VAL A 289 8.35 22.15 9.22
CA VAL A 289 8.15 23.46 9.83
C VAL A 289 7.78 24.48 8.74
N ILE A 290 6.69 25.22 8.95
CA ILE A 290 6.21 26.26 8.04
C ILE A 290 6.43 27.68 8.60
N SER A 291 6.65 27.81 9.91
CA SER A 291 6.96 29.07 10.57
C SER A 291 7.76 28.84 11.86
N GLY A 292 8.70 29.74 12.17
CA GLY A 292 9.48 29.71 13.41
C GLY A 292 10.57 28.63 13.48
N GLY A 293 10.93 28.00 12.35
CA GLY A 293 11.95 26.96 12.30
C GLY A 293 13.33 27.41 12.80
N GLU A 294 13.65 28.71 12.70
CA GLU A 294 14.87 29.29 13.23
C GLU A 294 15.01 29.19 14.75
N TYR A 295 13.91 28.95 15.47
CA TYR A 295 13.91 28.82 16.93
C TYR A 295 14.15 27.39 17.42
N ILE A 296 14.07 26.38 16.54
CA ILE A 296 14.19 24.96 16.92
C ILE A 296 15.55 24.67 17.59
N GLU A 297 16.67 25.12 17.02
CA GLU A 297 18.01 24.92 17.61
C GLU A 297 18.10 25.50 19.04
N SER A 298 17.39 26.62 19.27
CA SER A 298 17.44 27.38 20.51
C SER A 298 16.52 26.87 21.62
N ILE A 299 15.66 25.87 21.35
CA ILE A 299 14.72 25.34 22.34
C ILE A 299 15.50 24.82 23.55
N PRO A 300 15.31 25.42 24.74
CA PRO A 300 15.91 24.90 25.96
C PRO A 300 15.36 23.52 26.30
N LYS A 301 16.17 22.69 26.96
CA LYS A 301 15.64 21.47 27.57
C LYS A 301 14.54 21.83 28.57
N GLY A 302 13.35 21.24 28.42
CA GLY A 302 12.21 21.58 29.27
C GLY A 302 10.92 20.91 28.83
N THR A 303 9.83 21.20 29.55
CA THR A 303 8.50 20.67 29.27
C THR A 303 7.68 21.69 28.49
N TYR A 304 7.13 21.27 27.36
CA TYR A 304 6.38 22.11 26.43
C TYR A 304 5.03 21.50 26.09
N ILE A 305 4.10 22.34 25.64
CA ILE A 305 2.78 21.92 25.18
C ILE A 305 2.74 22.09 23.67
N PHE A 306 2.32 21.04 22.98
CA PHE A 306 1.94 21.11 21.57
C PHE A 306 0.41 21.19 21.47
N GLU A 307 -0.07 22.03 20.57
CA GLU A 307 -1.49 22.27 20.31
C GLU A 307 -1.78 22.20 18.80
N LYS A 308 -3.07 22.13 18.43
CA LYS A 308 -3.53 22.33 17.04
C LYS A 308 -3.43 23.80 16.67
#